data_AF-A0A011QEH0-F1
#
_entry.id   AF-A0A011QEH0-F1
#
_cell.length_a   1.000
_cell.length_b   1.000
_cell.length_c   1.000
_cell.angle_alpha   90.00
_cell.angle_beta   90.00
_cell.angle_gamma   90.00
#
_symmetry.space_group_name_H-M   'P 1'
#
loop_
_entity.id
_entity.type
_entity.pdbx_description
1 polymer ?
#
loop_
_entity_poly.entity_id
_entity_poly.type
_entity_poly.pdbx_seq_one_letter_code
_entity_poly.pdbx_strand_id
1 'polypeptide(L)'
;MTSSTQSVTPLRQRMIDDRRMRKSADKTQSDDLCSVGRFAGFLGRRTDIATVEELLRYQLHLVDHGISPISLNAAISGLKFFFDITLDRGELIAKTQPVRVPHKLPVV
;
A
#
# COMPACT_ATOMS: atom_id res chain seq x y z
N MET A 1 4.27 -26.25 12.78
CA MET A 1 5.24 -25.69 11.82
C MET A 1 5.42 -24.22 12.17
N THR A 2 6.66 -23.82 12.37
CA THR A 2 7.10 -22.61 13.08
C THR A 2 6.78 -21.33 12.31
N SER A 3 5.73 -20.62 12.72
CA SER A 3 5.50 -19.24 12.29
C SER A 3 6.55 -18.35 12.95
N SER A 4 7.58 -18.02 12.18
CA SER A 4 8.61 -17.05 12.56
C SER A 4 7.91 -15.74 12.95
N THR A 5 7.89 -15.44 14.25
CA THR A 5 7.43 -14.17 14.81
C THR A 5 8.46 -13.10 14.44
N GLN A 6 8.49 -12.74 13.15
CA GLN A 6 9.16 -11.53 12.70
C GLN A 6 8.54 -10.40 13.52
N SER A 7 9.32 -9.79 14.40
CA SER A 7 8.87 -8.83 15.42
C SER A 7 7.87 -7.86 14.80
N VAL A 8 6.58 -8.13 15.02
CA VAL A 8 5.51 -7.39 14.37
C VAL A 8 5.61 -5.99 14.95
N THR A 9 5.99 -5.01 14.14
CA THR A 9 6.04 -3.63 14.62
C THR A 9 4.64 -3.26 15.13
N PRO A 10 4.50 -2.46 16.20
CA PRO A 10 3.19 -2.06 16.71
C PRO A 10 2.28 -1.49 15.62
N LEU A 11 2.87 -0.81 14.63
CA LEU A 11 2.19 -0.26 13.47
C LEU A 11 1.66 -1.34 12.51
N ARG A 12 2.43 -2.41 12.29
CA ARG A 12 1.98 -3.56 11.49
C ARG A 12 0.86 -4.33 12.18
N GLN A 13 0.91 -4.46 13.50
CA GLN A 13 -0.15 -5.11 14.26
C GLN A 13 -1.46 -4.32 14.18
N ARG A 14 -1.41 -2.99 14.32
CA ARG A 14 -2.58 -2.12 14.13
C ARG A 14 -3.22 -2.31 12.76
N MET A 15 -2.42 -2.31 11.68
CA MET A 15 -2.92 -2.54 10.33
C MET A 15 -3.63 -3.90 10.18
N ILE A 16 -3.10 -4.95 10.81
CA ILE A 16 -3.71 -6.29 10.84
C ILE A 16 -5.07 -6.25 11.55
N ASP A 17 -5.13 -5.59 12.70
CA ASP A 17 -6.35 -5.47 13.51
C ASP A 17 -7.43 -4.65 12.77
N ASP A 18 -7.05 -3.53 12.14
CA ASP A 18 -7.94 -2.69 11.33
C ASP A 18 -8.55 -3.46 10.15
N ARG A 19 -7.74 -4.28 9.46
CA ARG A 19 -8.20 -5.15 8.36
C ARG A 19 -9.17 -6.23 8.85
N ARG A 20 -8.88 -6.82 10.02
CA ARG A 20 -9.73 -7.84 10.64
C ARG A 20 -11.10 -7.27 11.04
N MET A 21 -11.14 -6.04 11.57
CA MET A 21 -12.40 -5.38 11.93
C MET A 21 -13.31 -5.14 10.72
N ARG A 22 -12.75 -4.92 9.52
CA ARG A 22 -13.53 -4.68 8.29
C ARG A 22 -13.93 -5.94 7.51
N LYS A 23 -13.67 -7.15 8.03
CA LYS A 23 -13.94 -8.42 7.34
C LYS A 23 -13.38 -8.47 5.90
N SER A 24 -12.21 -7.87 5.66
CA SER A 24 -11.53 -7.96 4.36
C SER A 24 -11.05 -9.40 4.11
N ALA A 25 -11.01 -9.83 2.85
CA ALA A 25 -10.51 -11.16 2.50
C ALA A 25 -9.00 -11.31 2.84
N ASP A 26 -8.59 -12.49 3.33
CA ASP A 26 -7.21 -12.78 3.75
C ASP A 26 -6.16 -12.50 2.67
N LYS A 27 -6.53 -12.68 1.39
CA LYS A 27 -5.69 -12.37 0.23
C LYS A 27 -5.39 -10.87 0.15
N THR A 28 -6.41 -10.03 0.33
CA THR A 28 -6.28 -8.57 0.33
C THR A 28 -5.35 -8.11 1.45
N GLN A 29 -5.48 -8.68 2.65
CA GLN A 29 -4.63 -8.36 3.79
C GLN A 29 -3.14 -8.62 3.49
N SER A 30 -2.84 -9.77 2.88
CA SER A 30 -1.46 -10.13 2.52
C SER A 30 -0.90 -9.19 1.46
N ASP A 31 -1.72 -8.81 0.47
CA ASP A 31 -1.33 -7.91 -0.62
C ASP A 31 -1.04 -6.49 -0.10
N ASP A 32 -1.82 -5.98 0.86
CA ASP A 32 -1.54 -4.67 1.44
C ASP A 32 -0.30 -4.67 2.33
N LEU A 33 -0.12 -5.72 3.15
CA LEU A 33 1.07 -5.86 3.99
C LEU A 33 2.33 -5.91 3.14
N CYS A 34 2.27 -6.62 2.00
CA CYS A 34 3.35 -6.63 1.02
C CYS A 34 3.60 -5.23 0.46
N SER A 35 2.54 -4.51 0.09
CA SER A 35 2.62 -3.16 -0.47
C SER A 35 3.21 -2.14 0.50
N VAL A 36 2.79 -2.16 1.76
CA VAL A 36 3.33 -1.31 2.84
C VAL A 36 4.77 -1.71 3.18
N GLY A 37 5.09 -3.00 3.16
CA GLY A 37 6.45 -3.48 3.36
C GLY A 37 7.42 -2.98 2.27
N ARG A 38 7.00 -3.02 1.01
CA ARG A 38 7.78 -2.47 -0.12
C ARG A 38 7.97 -0.96 0.00
N PHE A 39 6.93 -0.24 0.39
CA PHE A 39 7.02 1.20 0.62
C PHE A 39 7.94 1.57 1.80
N ALA A 40 7.87 0.82 2.90
CA ALA A 40 8.79 0.98 4.02
C ALA A 40 10.25 0.71 3.61
N GLY A 41 10.47 -0.31 2.77
CA GLY A 41 11.77 -0.61 2.18
C GLY A 41 12.29 0.51 1.28
N PHE A 42 11.44 1.11 0.45
CA PHE A 42 11.77 2.27 -0.39
C PHE A 42 12.14 3.50 0.44
N LEU A 43 11.38 3.79 1.50
CA LEU A 43 11.63 4.93 2.36
C LEU A 43 12.89 4.77 3.23
N GLY A 44 13.25 3.55 3.59
CA GLY A 44 14.37 3.27 4.53
C GLY A 44 14.18 3.86 5.93
N ARG A 45 13.00 4.40 6.23
CA ARG A 45 12.64 5.07 7.50
C ARG A 45 11.20 4.74 7.89
N ARG A 46 10.79 5.20 9.08
CA ARG A 46 9.42 4.97 9.56
C ARG A 46 8.39 5.55 8.57
N THR A 47 7.34 4.77 8.29
CA THR A 47 6.30 5.12 7.32
C THR A 47 5.29 6.16 7.83
N ASP A 48 5.28 6.40 9.14
CA ASP A 48 4.42 7.38 9.80
C ASP A 48 4.79 8.84 9.50
N ILE A 49 6.09 9.10 9.27
CA ILE A 49 6.63 10.41 8.89
C ILE A 49 6.69 10.62 7.37
N ALA A 50 6.09 9.73 6.57
CA ALA A 50 6.03 9.90 5.13
C ALA A 50 5.29 11.19 4.74
N THR A 51 5.77 11.85 3.69
CA THR A 51 5.16 13.04 3.10
C THR A 51 4.50 12.68 1.76
N VAL A 52 3.66 13.58 1.25
CA VAL A 52 3.05 13.43 -0.08
C VAL A 52 4.10 13.28 -1.17
N GLU A 53 5.21 14.01 -1.07
CA GLU A 53 6.28 13.94 -2.06
C GLU A 53 6.91 12.55 -2.11
N GLU A 54 7.10 11.88 -0.98
CA GLU A 54 7.64 10.52 -0.96
C GLU A 54 6.65 9.49 -1.52
N LEU A 55 5.34 9.71 -1.34
CA LEU A 55 4.31 8.90 -1.98
C LEU A 55 4.36 9.03 -3.50
N LEU A 56 4.55 10.26 -4.01
CA LEU A 56 4.70 10.51 -5.45
C LEU A 56 6.01 9.93 -6.01
N ARG A 57 7.13 10.07 -5.29
CA ARG A 57 8.41 9.46 -5.66
C ARG A 57 8.32 7.95 -5.68
N TYR A 58 7.62 7.34 -4.72
CA TYR A 58 7.39 5.91 -4.71
C TYR A 58 6.54 5.48 -5.91
N GLN A 59 5.46 6.21 -6.22
CA GLN A 59 4.65 5.94 -7.39
C GLN A 59 5.46 6.00 -8.69
N LEU A 60 6.31 7.01 -8.84
CA LEU A 60 7.23 7.14 -9.98
C LEU A 60 8.23 5.98 -10.02
N HIS A 61 8.82 5.61 -8.88
CA HIS A 61 9.72 4.47 -8.77
C HIS A 61 9.06 3.16 -9.23
N LEU A 62 7.78 2.93 -8.91
CA LEU A 62 7.04 1.78 -9.40
C LEU A 62 6.84 1.86 -10.92
N VAL A 63 6.48 3.03 -11.46
CA VAL A 63 6.34 3.23 -12.91
C VAL A 63 7.66 2.95 -13.64
N ASP A 64 8.77 3.47 -13.14
CA ASP A 64 10.11 3.27 -13.70
C ASP A 64 10.57 1.80 -13.64
N HIS A 65 10.13 1.07 -12.62
CA HIS A 65 10.36 -0.38 -12.51
C HIS A 65 9.46 -1.23 -13.42
N GLY A 66 8.57 -0.61 -14.21
CA GLY A 66 7.75 -1.29 -15.20
C GLY A 66 6.66 -2.20 -14.60
N ILE A 67 6.15 -1.89 -13.40
CA ILE A 67 5.10 -2.72 -12.80
C ILE A 67 3.79 -2.51 -13.56
N SER A 68 3.03 -3.60 -13.72
CA SER A 68 1.70 -3.54 -14.34
C SER A 68 0.82 -2.48 -13.66
N PRO A 69 0.00 -1.72 -14.42
CA PRO A 69 -0.96 -0.77 -13.85
C PRO A 69 -1.92 -1.41 -12.83
N ILE A 70 -2.20 -2.72 -12.97
CA ILE A 70 -3.02 -3.48 -12.02
C ILE A 70 -2.30 -3.60 -10.68
N SER A 71 -1.03 -4.01 -10.69
CA SER A 71 -0.20 -4.13 -9.50
C SER A 71 0.07 -2.77 -8.85
N LEU A 72 0.24 -1.73 -9.67
CA LEU A 72 0.38 -0.35 -9.19
C LEU A 72 -0.87 0.10 -8.43
N ASN A 73 -2.05 -0.14 -8.97
CA ASN A 73 -3.31 0.22 -8.31
C ASN A 73 -3.58 -0.63 -7.07
N ALA A 74 -3.18 -1.90 -7.05
CA ALA A 74 -3.22 -2.71 -5.84
C ALA A 74 -2.31 -2.12 -4.75
N ALA A 75 -1.08 -1.73 -5.10
CA ALA A 75 -0.16 -1.10 -4.17
C ALA A 75 -0.68 0.24 -3.63
N ILE A 76 -1.22 1.09 -4.51
CA ILE A 76 -1.84 2.37 -4.12
C ILE A 76 -3.06 2.13 -3.21
N SER A 77 -3.87 1.10 -3.48
CA SER A 77 -5.03 0.77 -2.65
C SER A 77 -4.62 0.33 -1.23
N GLY A 78 -3.57 -0.49 -1.12
CA GLY A 78 -3.04 -0.90 0.17
C GLY A 78 -2.42 0.27 0.96
N LEU A 79 -1.71 1.15 0.28
CA LEU A 79 -1.20 2.39 0.87
C LEU A 79 -2.34 3.31 1.31
N LYS A 80 -3.40 3.43 0.51
CA LYS A 80 -4.58 4.23 0.86
C LYS A 80 -5.24 3.72 2.12
N PHE A 81 -5.45 2.41 2.24
CA PHE A 81 -5.96 1.83 3.47
C PHE A 81 -5.05 2.13 4.67
N PHE A 82 -3.74 1.93 4.51
CA PHE A 82 -2.78 2.14 5.59
C PHE A 82 -2.74 3.61 6.07
N PHE A 83 -2.68 4.57 5.15
CA PHE A 83 -2.64 5.99 5.50
C PHE A 83 -3.98 6.51 6.01
N ASP A 84 -5.09 6.09 5.41
CA ASP A 84 -6.43 6.56 5.77
C ASP A 84 -6.89 5.95 7.10
N ILE A 85 -6.66 4.66 7.32
CA ILE A 85 -7.25 3.93 8.45
C ILE A 85 -6.26 3.75 9.59
N THR A 86 -5.06 3.25 9.30
CA THR A 86 -4.08 2.92 10.36
C THR A 86 -3.35 4.16 10.88
N LEU A 87 -3.13 5.15 10.01
CA LEU A 87 -2.44 6.39 10.38
C LEU A 87 -3.37 7.60 10.55
N ASP A 88 -4.65 7.51 10.16
CA ASP A 88 -5.60 8.63 10.19
C ASP A 88 -5.10 9.88 9.42
N ARG A 89 -4.35 9.65 8.33
CA ARG A 89 -3.75 10.66 7.45
C ARG A 89 -4.28 10.53 6.02
N GLY A 90 -5.59 10.37 5.87
CA GLY A 90 -6.28 10.24 4.58
C GLY A 90 -6.01 11.41 3.63
N GLU A 91 -5.78 12.61 4.14
CA GLU A 91 -5.47 13.80 3.34
C GLU A 91 -4.15 13.68 2.55
N LEU A 92 -3.18 12.90 3.04
CA LEU A 92 -1.90 12.70 2.34
C LEU A 92 -2.07 11.85 1.10
N ILE A 93 -2.82 10.76 1.22
CA ILE A 93 -3.02 9.83 0.11
C ILE A 93 -4.08 10.33 -0.86
N ALA A 94 -5.01 11.17 -0.41
CA ALA A 94 -5.98 11.83 -1.30
C ALA A 94 -5.30 12.70 -2.37
N LYS A 95 -4.11 13.22 -2.07
CA LYS A 95 -3.28 14.00 -3.01
C LYS A 95 -2.51 13.11 -4.00
N THR A 96 -2.41 11.81 -3.74
CA THR A 96 -1.78 10.84 -4.64
C THR A 96 -2.82 10.41 -5.68
N GLN A 97 -2.64 10.82 -6.94
CA GLN A 97 -3.60 10.47 -8.00
C GLN A 97 -3.45 9.00 -8.41
N PRO A 98 -4.55 8.23 -8.55
CA PRO A 98 -4.48 6.89 -9.11
C PRO A 98 -4.03 6.98 -10.58
N VAL A 99 -3.16 6.05 -11.00
CA VAL A 99 -2.73 5.99 -12.41
C VAL A 99 -3.86 5.40 -13.24
N ARG A 100 -4.29 6.13 -14.27
CA ARG A 100 -5.27 5.63 -15.25
C ARG A 100 -4.72 4.39 -15.95
N VAL A 101 -5.39 3.25 -15.75
CA VAL A 101 -5.15 2.06 -16.58
C VAL A 101 -5.85 2.28 -17.91
N PRO A 102 -5.15 2.27 -19.06
CA PRO A 102 -5.83 2.26 -20.35
C PRO A 102 -6.62 0.95 -20.45
N HIS A 103 -7.94 1.05 -20.44
CA HIS A 103 -8.80 -0.11 -20.72
C HIS A 103 -8.69 -0.40 -22.22
N LYS A 104 -8.14 -1.57 -22.59
CA LYS A 104 -8.33 -2.07 -23.95
C LYS A 104 -9.80 -2.40 -24.12
N LEU A 105 -10.49 -1.66 -24.98
CA LEU A 105 -11.83 -2.03 -25.44
C LEU A 105 -11.73 -3.38 -26.16
N PRO A 106 -12.65 -4.33 -25.91
CA PRO A 106 -12.70 -5.54 -26.70
C PRO A 106 -12.99 -5.14 -28.15
N VAL A 107 -12.10 -5.51 -29.06
CA VAL A 107 -12.35 -5.40 -30.50
C VAL A 107 -13.37 -6.48 -30.83
N VAL A 108 -14.55 -6.08 -31.29
CA VAL A 108 -15.64 -6.95 -31.78
C VAL A 108 -15.37 -7.29 -33.24
#